data_AF-A0A5E4KV78-F1
#
_entry.id   AF-A0A5E4KV78-F1
#
_cell.length_a   1.000
_cell.length_b   1.000
_cell.length_c   1.000
_cell.angle_alpha   90.00
_cell.angle_beta   90.00
_cell.angle_gamma   90.00
#
_symmetry.space_group_name_H-M   'P 1'
#
loop_
_entity.id
_entity.type
_entity.pdbx_description
1 polymer ?
#
loop_
_entity_poly.entity_id
_entity_poly.type
_entity_poly.pdbx_seq_one_letter_code
_entity_poly.pdbx_strand_id
1 'polypeptide(L)'
;MTETSRVKLITGDTAENLMLYPMQKWDFAEPLLELLVEIKHFLESEACKFLIVVGYSFRDEHIRRILWDAARKNKELHLILIDPKAHQIYFEKLKYYDVANKIPSSLYGKVVCLPYNFEGVFSYLKNYYLINLKVGLKSETVQHKAELQGGKANWSSIIRHFIWAEYTEKAETLWERIDSNELIEGDWQLLLEYHLKMAVNHLLNNQERKANKHIRNFNKFLYILMVDRINVGVNIGERPIIEVNFNYRIQDNNPRSDGVYNYINFIITLYDFCESRQRFVNSIDSDKLEEIAKVLKKLKLYLNSLNVDGHGKIGVEDYIKLRRDKIPDIKKFKNKFKFKDPSSHRTEKLASMVIEIERKILKEIIKVE
;
A
#
# COMPACT_ATOMS: atom_id res chain seq x y z
N MET A 1 18.42 -12.93 -34.17
CA MET A 1 17.91 -13.72 -33.03
C MET A 1 17.28 -14.97 -33.60
N THR A 2 17.89 -16.13 -33.40
CA THR A 2 17.43 -17.38 -34.02
C THR A 2 16.50 -18.14 -33.07
N GLU A 3 15.35 -18.61 -33.58
CA GLU A 3 14.30 -19.37 -32.87
C GLU A 3 14.77 -20.69 -32.22
N THR A 4 16.05 -21.04 -32.34
CA THR A 4 16.66 -22.33 -31.94
C THR A 4 17.06 -22.43 -30.46
N SER A 5 16.88 -21.40 -29.63
CA SER A 5 17.34 -21.40 -28.24
C SER A 5 16.30 -21.88 -27.20
N ARG A 6 15.08 -22.25 -27.59
CA ARG A 6 14.02 -22.64 -26.63
C ARG A 6 13.88 -24.16 -26.51
N VAL A 7 14.11 -24.69 -25.31
CA VAL A 7 13.99 -26.12 -24.99
C VAL A 7 12.74 -26.34 -24.13
N LYS A 8 11.94 -27.35 -24.46
CA LYS A 8 10.78 -27.77 -23.67
C LYS A 8 11.22 -28.89 -22.72
N LEU A 9 11.15 -28.64 -21.41
CA LEU A 9 11.56 -29.59 -20.38
C LEU A 9 10.50 -30.67 -20.18
N ILE A 10 10.90 -31.79 -19.59
CA ILE A 10 10.02 -32.92 -19.24
C ILE A 10 8.90 -32.47 -18.28
N THR A 11 9.12 -31.38 -17.53
CA THR A 11 8.11 -30.75 -16.67
C THR A 11 7.03 -29.96 -17.44
N GLY A 12 7.15 -29.83 -18.77
CA GLY A 12 6.24 -29.05 -19.62
C GLY A 12 6.65 -27.58 -19.81
N ASP A 13 7.61 -27.09 -19.02
CA ASP A 13 8.11 -25.71 -19.07
C ASP A 13 9.01 -25.45 -20.28
N THR A 14 8.99 -24.23 -20.83
CA THR A 14 9.94 -23.78 -21.87
C THR A 14 11.07 -22.95 -21.24
N ALA A 15 12.32 -23.28 -21.55
CA ALA A 15 13.51 -22.58 -21.09
C ALA A 15 14.34 -22.07 -22.27
N GLU A 16 14.95 -20.89 -22.14
CA GLU A 16 15.97 -20.42 -23.08
C GLU A 16 17.33 -21.01 -22.68
N ASN A 17 18.01 -21.62 -23.65
CA ASN A 17 19.27 -22.31 -23.47
C ASN A 17 20.42 -21.29 -23.38
N LEU A 18 20.60 -20.72 -22.19
CA LEU A 18 21.78 -19.92 -21.85
C LEU A 18 22.87 -20.89 -21.36
N MET A 19 23.58 -21.51 -22.30
CA MET A 19 24.70 -22.40 -21.98
C MET A 19 25.92 -21.55 -21.60
N LEU A 20 26.10 -21.29 -20.31
CA LEU A 20 27.41 -20.93 -19.75
C LEU A 20 27.97 -22.16 -19.07
N TYR A 21 28.79 -22.96 -19.76
CA TYR A 21 29.79 -23.82 -19.13
C TYR A 21 30.80 -24.35 -20.16
N PRO A 22 32.09 -24.32 -19.80
CA PRO A 22 32.88 -25.53 -19.87
C PRO A 22 33.57 -25.73 -18.52
N MET A 23 33.03 -26.57 -17.62
CA MET A 23 33.71 -27.00 -16.40
C MET A 23 33.09 -28.31 -15.88
N GLN A 24 33.93 -29.21 -15.39
CA GLN A 24 33.58 -30.56 -14.98
C GLN A 24 32.62 -30.52 -13.78
N LYS A 25 31.36 -30.91 -14.02
CA LYS A 25 30.25 -30.86 -13.05
C LYS A 25 30.48 -31.69 -11.77
N TRP A 26 31.44 -32.62 -11.81
CA TRP A 26 31.69 -33.57 -10.73
C TRP A 26 32.67 -33.04 -9.66
N ASP A 27 33.61 -32.18 -10.02
CA ASP A 27 34.63 -31.68 -9.08
C ASP A 27 34.05 -30.70 -8.04
N PHE A 28 32.86 -30.15 -8.31
CA PHE A 28 32.15 -29.24 -7.42
C PHE A 28 30.99 -29.88 -6.68
N ALA A 29 30.77 -31.19 -6.84
CA ALA A 29 29.66 -31.88 -6.19
C ALA A 29 29.82 -31.93 -4.66
N GLU A 30 31.04 -32.20 -4.19
CA GLU A 30 31.37 -32.28 -2.77
C GLU A 30 31.37 -30.90 -2.08
N PRO A 31 32.04 -29.85 -2.59
CA PRO A 31 31.93 -28.50 -2.03
C PRO A 31 30.50 -27.97 -2.00
N LEU A 32 29.71 -28.25 -3.04
CA LEU A 32 28.29 -27.87 -3.07
C LEU A 32 27.50 -28.60 -1.97
N LEU A 33 27.75 -29.89 -1.76
CA LEU A 33 27.08 -30.67 -0.74
C LEU A 33 27.43 -30.17 0.68
N GLU A 34 28.70 -29.88 0.93
CA GLU A 34 29.15 -29.27 2.20
C GLU A 34 28.45 -27.94 2.45
N LEU A 35 28.44 -27.04 1.46
CA LEU A 35 27.75 -25.75 1.55
C LEU A 35 26.25 -25.92 1.81
N LEU A 36 25.60 -26.91 1.18
CA LEU A 36 24.18 -27.18 1.41
C LEU A 36 23.90 -27.69 2.83
N VAL A 37 24.80 -28.49 3.41
CA VAL A 37 24.70 -28.95 4.79
C VAL A 37 24.87 -27.77 5.76
N GLU A 38 25.86 -26.91 5.54
CA GLU A 38 26.07 -25.71 6.35
C GLU A 38 24.88 -24.73 6.27
N ILE A 39 24.39 -24.47 5.05
CA ILE A 39 23.20 -23.65 4.83
C ILE A 39 22.00 -24.24 5.58
N LYS A 40 21.79 -25.56 5.48
CA LYS A 40 20.71 -26.23 6.21
C LYS A 40 20.84 -26.03 7.72
N HIS A 41 22.01 -26.26 8.29
CA HIS A 41 22.25 -26.09 9.74
C HIS A 41 22.03 -24.64 10.17
N PHE A 42 22.50 -23.67 9.39
CA PHE A 42 22.30 -22.26 9.69
C PHE A 42 20.82 -21.86 9.64
N LEU A 43 20.08 -22.30 8.62
CA LEU A 43 18.64 -22.02 8.48
C LEU A 43 17.79 -22.68 9.58
N GLU A 44 18.18 -23.88 10.01
CA GLU A 44 17.56 -24.59 11.14
C GLU A 44 17.85 -23.93 12.49
N SER A 45 18.88 -23.08 12.59
CA SER A 45 19.25 -22.38 13.83
C SER A 45 18.35 -21.17 14.11
N GLU A 46 18.07 -20.91 15.39
CA GLU A 46 17.29 -19.74 15.83
C GLU A 46 17.98 -18.39 15.54
N ALA A 47 19.28 -18.41 15.21
CA ALA A 47 20.03 -17.23 14.81
C ALA A 47 19.54 -16.67 13.46
N CYS A 48 19.06 -17.53 12.56
CA CYS A 48 18.55 -17.12 11.26
C CYS A 48 17.04 -16.82 11.33
N LYS A 49 16.68 -15.54 11.35
CA LYS A 49 15.25 -15.12 11.35
C LYS A 49 14.71 -14.81 9.96
N PHE A 50 15.59 -14.35 9.07
CA PHE A 50 15.21 -13.93 7.72
C PHE A 50 16.18 -14.49 6.69
N LEU A 51 15.63 -15.15 5.67
CA LEU A 51 16.34 -15.55 4.46
C LEU A 51 15.86 -14.67 3.30
N ILE A 52 16.78 -13.93 2.67
CA ILE A 52 16.48 -13.17 1.45
C ILE A 52 16.88 -14.01 0.24
N VAL A 53 15.95 -14.20 -0.68
CA VAL A 53 16.16 -14.96 -1.92
C VAL A 53 15.88 -14.05 -3.10
N VAL A 54 16.85 -13.96 -4.02
CA VAL A 54 16.80 -13.07 -5.19
C VAL A 54 16.87 -13.88 -6.46
N GLY A 55 15.88 -13.72 -7.36
CA GLY A 55 15.92 -14.29 -8.71
C GLY A 55 15.91 -15.82 -8.81
N TYR A 56 15.57 -16.53 -7.72
CA TYR A 56 15.61 -17.99 -7.70
C TYR A 56 14.22 -18.60 -7.90
N SER A 57 14.11 -19.45 -8.91
CA SER A 57 12.83 -20.03 -9.36
C SER A 57 12.38 -21.29 -8.60
N PHE A 58 13.20 -21.83 -7.69
CA PHE A 58 12.88 -23.04 -6.91
C PHE A 58 12.46 -24.25 -7.75
N ARG A 59 13.11 -24.44 -8.91
CA ARG A 59 12.95 -25.65 -9.74
C ARG A 59 13.54 -26.89 -9.07
N ASP A 60 14.61 -26.71 -8.30
CA ASP A 60 15.26 -27.79 -7.56
C ASP A 60 14.39 -28.26 -6.37
N GLU A 61 14.07 -29.55 -6.34
CA GLU A 61 13.29 -30.14 -5.27
C GLU A 61 14.06 -30.24 -3.94
N HIS A 62 15.36 -30.52 -3.99
CA HIS A 62 16.18 -30.66 -2.79
C HIS A 62 16.30 -29.33 -2.05
N ILE A 63 16.51 -28.22 -2.76
CA ILE A 63 16.54 -26.89 -2.15
C ILE A 63 15.20 -26.56 -1.49
N ARG A 64 14.07 -26.85 -2.17
CA ARG A 64 12.74 -26.64 -1.59
C ARG A 64 12.54 -27.44 -0.31
N ARG A 65 12.93 -28.72 -0.31
CA ARG A 65 12.86 -29.58 0.87
C ARG A 65 13.73 -29.06 2.02
N ILE A 66 14.95 -28.59 1.74
CA ILE A 66 15.82 -27.96 2.75
C ILE A 66 15.11 -26.77 3.40
N LEU A 67 14.51 -25.89 2.61
CA LEU A 67 13.79 -24.73 3.16
C LEU A 67 12.54 -25.12 3.95
N TRP A 68 11.80 -26.12 3.49
CA TRP A 68 10.67 -26.64 4.23
C TRP A 68 11.09 -27.26 5.56
N ASP A 69 12.14 -28.08 5.57
CA ASP A 69 12.63 -28.70 6.80
C ASP A 69 13.17 -27.64 7.77
N ALA A 70 13.89 -26.65 7.26
CA ALA A 70 14.37 -25.52 8.05
C ALA A 70 13.23 -24.73 8.68
N ALA A 71 12.20 -24.35 7.90
CA ALA A 71 11.04 -23.61 8.41
C ALA A 71 10.16 -24.43 9.38
N ARG A 72 10.26 -25.77 9.32
CA ARG A 72 9.59 -26.68 10.26
C ARG A 72 10.31 -26.69 11.61
N LYS A 73 11.65 -26.74 11.61
CA LYS A 73 12.48 -26.74 12.83
C LYS A 73 12.58 -25.35 13.45
N ASN A 74 12.93 -24.36 12.63
CA ASN A 74 13.01 -22.96 13.03
C ASN A 74 11.68 -22.25 12.74
N LYS A 75 10.86 -22.11 13.78
CA LYS A 75 9.53 -21.49 13.65
C LYS A 75 9.61 -19.98 13.34
N GLU A 76 10.71 -19.31 13.69
CA GLU A 76 10.91 -17.88 13.44
C GLU A 76 11.45 -17.56 12.05
N LEU A 77 11.85 -18.56 11.26
CA LEU A 77 12.36 -18.36 9.91
C LEU A 77 11.28 -17.80 8.98
N HIS A 78 11.56 -16.63 8.42
CA HIS A 78 10.77 -16.00 7.36
C HIS A 78 11.59 -15.83 6.09
N LEU A 79 10.95 -15.90 4.94
CA LEU A 79 11.59 -15.68 3.65
C LEU A 79 11.14 -14.34 3.06
N ILE A 80 12.07 -13.62 2.46
CA ILE A 80 11.80 -12.46 1.61
C ILE A 80 12.22 -12.86 0.19
N LEU A 81 11.22 -13.06 -0.66
CA LEU A 81 11.41 -13.46 -2.04
C LEU A 81 11.33 -12.24 -2.96
N ILE A 82 12.43 -11.93 -3.63
CA ILE A 82 12.57 -10.80 -4.55
C ILE A 82 12.72 -11.35 -5.96
N ASP A 83 11.66 -11.24 -6.73
CA ASP A 83 11.60 -11.66 -8.12
C ASP A 83 10.34 -11.04 -8.76
N PRO A 84 10.35 -10.58 -10.02
CA PRO A 84 9.13 -10.10 -10.69
C PRO A 84 7.95 -11.09 -10.64
N LYS A 85 8.22 -12.39 -10.49
CA LYS A 85 7.24 -13.48 -10.34
C LYS A 85 7.20 -14.05 -8.92
N ALA A 86 7.60 -13.28 -7.90
CA ALA A 86 7.72 -13.74 -6.51
C ALA A 86 6.47 -14.46 -6.00
N HIS A 87 5.27 -13.89 -6.19
CA HIS A 87 4.05 -14.55 -5.74
C HIS A 87 3.78 -15.87 -6.48
N GLN A 88 4.02 -15.92 -7.80
CA GLN A 88 3.84 -17.14 -8.58
C GLN A 88 4.78 -18.24 -8.07
N ILE A 89 6.06 -17.92 -7.89
CA ILE A 89 7.07 -18.83 -7.36
C ILE A 89 6.66 -19.32 -5.97
N TYR A 90 6.25 -18.42 -5.07
CA TYR A 90 5.78 -18.81 -3.75
C TYR A 90 4.58 -19.75 -3.83
N PHE A 91 3.53 -19.38 -4.57
CA PHE A 91 2.30 -20.15 -4.68
C PHE A 91 2.51 -21.55 -5.28
N GLU A 92 3.27 -21.64 -6.37
CA GLU A 92 3.46 -22.88 -7.12
C GLU A 92 4.55 -23.79 -6.54
N LYS A 93 5.56 -23.22 -5.86
CA LYS A 93 6.77 -23.98 -5.50
C LYS A 93 7.01 -24.09 -4.00
N LEU A 94 6.57 -23.13 -3.19
CA LEU A 94 6.95 -23.06 -1.78
C LEU A 94 5.77 -23.17 -0.81
N LYS A 95 4.59 -22.67 -1.18
CA LYS A 95 3.43 -22.51 -0.28
C LYS A 95 2.81 -23.83 0.15
N TYR A 96 2.83 -24.83 -0.72
CA TYR A 96 2.23 -26.14 -0.49
C TYR A 96 3.26 -27.25 -0.69
N TYR A 97 3.20 -28.28 0.14
CA TYR A 97 3.91 -29.55 -0.12
C TYR A 97 3.33 -30.24 -1.35
N ASP A 98 2.01 -30.15 -1.49
CA ASP A 98 1.24 -30.65 -2.62
C ASP A 98 0.28 -29.57 -3.08
N VAL A 99 0.54 -29.02 -4.27
CA VAL A 99 -0.26 -27.94 -4.87
C VAL A 99 -1.66 -28.43 -5.26
N ALA A 100 -1.79 -29.68 -5.72
CA ALA A 100 -3.07 -30.23 -6.17
C ALA A 100 -4.04 -30.40 -5.01
N ASN A 101 -3.53 -30.94 -3.89
CA ASN A 101 -4.32 -31.14 -2.67
C ASN A 101 -4.28 -29.95 -1.70
N LYS A 102 -3.55 -28.87 -2.05
CA LYS A 102 -3.36 -27.66 -1.23
C LYS A 102 -2.88 -27.96 0.20
N ILE A 103 -2.00 -28.96 0.36
CA ILE A 103 -1.43 -29.31 1.66
C ILE A 103 -0.40 -28.23 2.05
N PRO A 104 -0.65 -27.41 3.10
CA PRO A 104 0.23 -26.31 3.45
C PRO A 104 1.65 -26.78 3.79
N SER A 105 2.66 -26.06 3.29
CA SER A 105 4.04 -26.28 3.71
C SER A 105 4.34 -25.58 5.04
N SER A 106 5.50 -25.87 5.64
CA SER A 106 6.03 -25.15 6.79
C SER A 106 6.38 -23.67 6.50
N LEU A 107 6.45 -23.28 5.22
CA LEU A 107 6.61 -21.90 4.77
C LEU A 107 5.28 -21.20 4.53
N TYR A 108 4.14 -21.89 4.67
CA TYR A 108 2.83 -21.28 4.48
C TYR A 108 2.66 -20.08 5.40
N GLY A 109 2.37 -18.93 4.80
CA GLY A 109 2.20 -17.67 5.51
C GLY A 109 3.48 -17.12 6.12
N LYS A 110 4.68 -17.60 5.73
CA LYS A 110 6.01 -17.15 6.20
C LYS A 110 6.88 -16.49 5.10
N VAL A 111 6.29 -16.17 3.95
CA VAL A 111 7.00 -15.63 2.79
C VAL A 111 6.46 -14.24 2.44
N VAL A 112 7.35 -13.26 2.37
CA VAL A 112 7.09 -11.92 1.83
C VAL A 112 7.44 -11.93 0.35
N CYS A 113 6.47 -11.61 -0.50
CA CYS A 113 6.64 -11.59 -1.95
C CYS A 113 6.83 -10.15 -2.43
N LEU A 114 8.03 -9.85 -2.93
CA LEU A 114 8.40 -8.55 -3.48
C LEU A 114 8.54 -8.69 -5.01
N PRO A 115 7.50 -8.32 -5.80
CA PRO A 115 7.46 -8.49 -7.25
C PRO A 115 8.32 -7.45 -7.99
N TYR A 116 9.60 -7.36 -7.62
CA TYR A 116 10.49 -6.26 -7.99
C TYR A 116 11.81 -6.76 -8.56
N ASN A 117 12.44 -5.92 -9.38
CA ASN A 117 13.84 -6.05 -9.69
C ASN A 117 14.68 -5.77 -8.44
N PHE A 118 15.76 -6.53 -8.25
CA PHE A 118 16.59 -6.43 -7.05
C PHE A 118 17.22 -5.05 -6.89
N GLU A 119 17.67 -4.46 -7.99
CA GLU A 119 18.35 -3.17 -8.04
C GLU A 119 17.46 -2.05 -7.47
N GLY A 120 16.15 -2.11 -7.75
CA GLY A 120 15.19 -1.13 -7.24
C GLY A 120 14.98 -1.27 -5.73
N VAL A 121 14.90 -2.51 -5.22
CA VAL A 121 14.52 -2.78 -3.84
C VAL A 121 15.71 -2.78 -2.87
N PHE A 122 16.94 -2.97 -3.35
CA PHE A 122 18.12 -3.22 -2.52
C PHE A 122 18.33 -2.17 -1.41
N SER A 123 18.23 -0.88 -1.74
CA SER A 123 18.39 0.23 -0.79
C SER A 123 17.31 0.28 0.30
N TYR A 124 16.17 -0.37 0.08
CA TYR A 124 15.05 -0.42 1.00
C TYR A 124 15.06 -1.68 1.89
N LEU A 125 15.80 -2.74 1.54
CA LEU A 125 15.75 -4.02 2.27
C LEU A 125 16.02 -3.88 3.77
N LYS A 126 17.12 -3.20 4.13
CA LYS A 126 17.51 -3.04 5.54
C LYS A 126 16.58 -2.09 6.28
N ASN A 127 16.47 -0.84 5.80
CA ASN A 127 15.88 0.25 6.57
C ASN A 127 14.35 0.35 6.42
N TYR A 128 13.77 -0.32 5.44
CA TYR A 128 12.32 -0.31 5.20
C TYR A 128 11.71 -1.68 5.50
N TYR A 129 12.04 -2.71 4.72
CA TYR A 129 11.39 -4.02 4.81
C TYR A 129 11.75 -4.77 6.09
N LEU A 130 13.05 -4.98 6.36
CA LEU A 130 13.50 -5.77 7.51
C LEU A 130 13.18 -5.10 8.85
N ILE A 131 13.29 -3.77 8.96
CA ILE A 131 12.91 -3.05 10.19
C ILE A 131 11.41 -3.25 10.47
N ASN A 132 10.55 -3.03 9.47
CA ASN A 132 9.12 -3.19 9.66
C ASN A 132 8.74 -4.64 9.97
N LEU A 133 9.34 -5.64 9.30
CA LEU A 133 9.11 -7.05 9.63
C LEU A 133 9.51 -7.40 11.05
N LYS A 134 10.70 -6.98 11.49
CA LYS A 134 11.19 -7.23 12.86
C LYS A 134 10.26 -6.64 13.91
N VAL A 135 9.85 -5.39 13.72
CA VAL A 135 8.94 -4.72 14.66
C VAL A 135 7.56 -5.37 14.63
N GLY A 136 7.01 -5.65 13.44
CA GLY A 136 5.71 -6.30 13.28
C GLY A 136 5.64 -7.67 13.97
N LEU A 137 6.60 -8.56 13.69
CA LEU A 137 6.63 -9.92 14.27
C LEU A 137 6.82 -9.90 15.80
N LYS A 138 7.66 -9.00 16.30
CA LYS A 138 7.84 -8.82 17.76
C LYS A 138 6.54 -8.34 18.40
N SER A 139 5.91 -7.31 17.84
CA SER A 139 4.67 -6.74 18.37
C SER A 139 3.50 -7.72 18.28
N GLU A 140 3.43 -8.53 17.22
CA GLU A 140 2.43 -9.58 17.08
C GLU A 140 2.51 -10.58 18.24
N THR A 141 3.72 -11.01 18.61
CA THR A 141 3.91 -11.94 19.73
C THR A 141 3.37 -11.35 21.04
N VAL A 142 3.53 -10.05 21.24
CA VAL A 142 2.98 -9.32 22.40
C VAL A 142 1.46 -9.28 22.35
N GLN A 143 0.85 -8.97 21.20
CA GLN A 143 -0.61 -8.92 21.05
C GLN A 143 -1.26 -10.29 21.24
N HIS A 144 -0.66 -11.36 20.71
CA HIS A 144 -1.15 -12.72 20.97
C HIS A 144 -1.08 -13.10 22.44
N LYS A 145 -0.01 -12.74 23.16
CA LYS A 145 0.07 -12.98 24.61
C LYS A 145 -1.01 -12.21 25.36
N ALA A 146 -1.32 -10.98 24.94
CA ALA A 146 -2.40 -10.20 25.53
C ALA A 146 -3.77 -10.86 25.31
N GLU A 147 -4.07 -11.37 24.10
CA GLU A 147 -5.30 -12.13 23.83
C GLU A 147 -5.42 -13.38 24.72
N LEU A 148 -4.34 -14.17 24.81
CA LEU A 148 -4.32 -15.39 25.63
C LEU A 148 -4.53 -15.10 27.12
N GLN A 149 -4.20 -13.90 27.58
CA GLN A 149 -4.43 -13.41 28.94
C GLN A 149 -5.81 -12.77 29.12
N GLY A 150 -6.67 -12.77 28.10
CA GLY A 150 -8.01 -12.19 28.12
C GLY A 150 -8.05 -10.66 27.90
N GLY A 151 -6.93 -10.04 27.52
CA GLY A 151 -6.87 -8.63 27.18
C GLY A 151 -7.35 -8.31 25.76
N LYS A 152 -7.71 -7.04 25.50
CA LYS A 152 -8.02 -6.55 24.15
C LYS A 152 -6.73 -6.32 23.37
N ALA A 153 -6.45 -7.13 22.36
CA ALA A 153 -5.33 -6.89 21.45
C ALA A 153 -5.58 -5.68 20.55
N ASN A 154 -4.51 -4.92 20.32
CA ASN A 154 -4.52 -3.75 19.45
C ASN A 154 -3.92 -4.10 18.08
N TRP A 155 -4.69 -4.85 17.27
CA TRP A 155 -4.26 -5.30 15.95
C TRP A 155 -4.04 -4.15 14.96
N SER A 156 -4.81 -3.08 15.06
CA SER A 156 -4.66 -1.88 14.22
C SER A 156 -3.30 -1.20 14.43
N SER A 157 -2.76 -1.21 15.65
CA SER A 157 -1.44 -0.61 15.91
C SER A 157 -0.27 -1.37 15.26
N ILE A 158 -0.41 -2.68 15.00
CA ILE A 158 0.70 -3.49 14.48
C ILE A 158 0.61 -3.74 12.97
N ILE A 159 -0.60 -3.74 12.39
CA ILE A 159 -0.80 -4.08 10.98
C ILE A 159 -0.03 -3.14 10.04
N ARG A 160 0.16 -1.87 10.45
CA ARG A 160 0.95 -0.89 9.71
C ARG A 160 2.36 -1.41 9.38
N HIS A 161 3.00 -2.12 10.31
CA HIS A 161 4.31 -2.71 10.05
C HIS A 161 4.26 -3.78 8.94
N PHE A 162 3.24 -4.62 8.90
CA PHE A 162 3.10 -5.64 7.85
C PHE A 162 2.73 -5.04 6.51
N ILE A 163 1.91 -3.98 6.49
CA ILE A 163 1.60 -3.20 5.28
C ILE A 163 2.88 -2.58 4.70
N TRP A 164 3.71 -1.95 5.55
CA TRP A 164 4.96 -1.33 5.12
C TRP A 164 6.04 -2.35 4.76
N ALA A 165 6.02 -3.52 5.36
CA ALA A 165 6.83 -4.66 4.92
C ALA A 165 6.33 -5.33 3.63
N GLU A 166 5.17 -4.91 3.10
CA GLU A 166 4.49 -5.55 1.97
C GLU A 166 4.20 -7.05 2.20
N TYR A 167 3.98 -7.42 3.46
CA TYR A 167 3.64 -8.77 3.86
C TYR A 167 2.13 -9.01 3.70
N THR A 168 1.69 -9.10 2.44
CA THR A 168 0.27 -9.05 2.06
C THR A 168 -0.60 -10.11 2.73
N GLU A 169 -0.21 -11.39 2.70
CA GLU A 169 -1.00 -12.46 3.35
C GLU A 169 -1.20 -12.21 4.86
N LYS A 170 -0.16 -11.69 5.52
CA LYS A 170 -0.20 -11.36 6.94
C LYS A 170 -1.09 -10.16 7.21
N ALA A 171 -0.96 -9.11 6.40
CA ALA A 171 -1.80 -7.93 6.49
C ALA A 171 -3.28 -8.27 6.24
N GLU A 172 -3.61 -9.13 5.26
CA GLU A 172 -4.97 -9.63 5.02
C GLU A 172 -5.51 -10.37 6.25
N THR A 173 -4.73 -11.30 6.81
CA THR A 173 -5.13 -12.10 7.98
C THR A 173 -5.40 -11.21 9.21
N LEU A 174 -4.57 -10.20 9.43
CA LEU A 174 -4.75 -9.26 10.54
C LEU A 174 -5.91 -8.28 10.29
N TRP A 175 -6.16 -7.91 9.03
CA TRP A 175 -7.26 -7.02 8.67
C TRP A 175 -8.62 -7.61 9.06
N GLU A 176 -8.79 -8.93 8.94
CA GLU A 176 -10.00 -9.64 9.36
C GLU A 176 -10.29 -9.52 10.87
N ARG A 177 -9.30 -9.14 11.68
CA ARG A 177 -9.43 -8.94 13.13
C ARG A 177 -9.70 -7.50 13.53
N ILE A 178 -9.76 -6.57 12.57
CA ILE A 178 -9.88 -5.13 12.83
C ILE A 178 -11.26 -4.65 12.37
N ASP A 179 -11.94 -3.88 13.22
CA ASP A 179 -13.17 -3.20 12.80
C ASP A 179 -12.84 -1.99 11.91
N SER A 180 -13.17 -2.09 10.64
CA SER A 180 -12.95 -1.02 9.66
C SER A 180 -13.71 0.28 10.00
N ASN A 181 -14.84 0.20 10.72
CA ASN A 181 -15.59 1.39 11.12
C ASN A 181 -14.85 2.17 12.21
N GLU A 182 -14.25 1.47 13.18
CA GLU A 182 -13.38 2.08 14.19
C GLU A 182 -12.19 2.80 13.54
N LEU A 183 -11.64 2.25 12.45
CA LEU A 183 -10.54 2.88 11.72
C LEU A 183 -10.94 4.15 10.97
N ILE A 184 -12.13 4.20 10.35
CA ILE A 184 -12.59 5.40 9.65
C ILE A 184 -12.61 6.61 10.60
N GLU A 185 -13.00 6.39 11.85
CA GLU A 185 -13.17 7.45 12.85
C GLU A 185 -11.90 7.68 13.72
N GLY A 186 -11.04 6.67 13.80
CA GLY A 186 -9.84 6.67 14.65
C GLY A 186 -8.51 6.86 13.93
N ASP A 187 -8.34 6.25 12.76
CA ASP A 187 -7.09 6.19 12.00
C ASP A 187 -7.36 6.00 10.49
N TRP A 188 -7.98 7.01 9.88
CA TRP A 188 -8.35 7.01 8.46
C TRP A 188 -7.13 6.86 7.53
N GLN A 189 -5.95 7.27 8.00
CA GLN A 189 -4.69 7.12 7.28
C GLN A 189 -4.35 5.64 7.10
N LEU A 190 -4.43 4.84 8.16
CA LEU A 190 -4.16 3.40 8.08
C LEU A 190 -5.11 2.70 7.10
N LEU A 191 -6.38 3.10 7.07
CA LEU A 191 -7.37 2.54 6.15
C LEU A 191 -7.00 2.79 4.69
N LEU A 192 -6.63 4.03 4.35
CA LEU A 192 -6.18 4.39 3.00
C LEU A 192 -4.84 3.75 2.64
N GLU A 193 -3.87 3.71 3.57
CA GLU A 193 -2.59 3.03 3.38
C GLU A 193 -2.77 1.55 3.08
N TYR A 194 -3.61 0.87 3.86
CA TYR A 194 -3.90 -0.54 3.67
C TYR A 194 -4.45 -0.78 2.27
N HIS A 195 -5.53 -0.11 1.89
CA HIS A 195 -6.15 -0.39 0.59
C HIS A 195 -5.24 0.00 -0.58
N LEU A 196 -4.52 1.11 -0.53
CA LEU A 196 -3.61 1.48 -1.61
C LEU A 196 -2.44 0.49 -1.74
N LYS A 197 -1.72 0.23 -0.65
CA LYS A 197 -0.50 -0.60 -0.70
C LYS A 197 -0.82 -2.05 -1.06
N MET A 198 -1.92 -2.58 -0.54
CA MET A 198 -2.42 -3.91 -0.92
C MET A 198 -2.81 -3.95 -2.40
N ALA A 199 -3.50 -2.92 -2.92
CA ALA A 199 -3.84 -2.83 -4.33
C ALA A 199 -2.59 -2.89 -5.22
N VAL A 200 -1.59 -2.04 -4.94
CA VAL A 200 -0.35 -2.00 -5.71
C VAL A 200 0.38 -3.34 -5.66
N ASN A 201 0.56 -3.93 -4.49
CA ASN A 201 1.27 -5.21 -4.39
C ASN A 201 0.51 -6.34 -5.10
N HIS A 202 -0.82 -6.39 -5.01
CA HIS A 202 -1.63 -7.36 -5.75
C HIS A 202 -1.58 -7.15 -7.27
N LEU A 203 -1.58 -5.90 -7.75
CA LEU A 203 -1.43 -5.59 -9.18
C LEU A 203 -0.10 -6.16 -9.70
N LEU A 204 0.99 -5.84 -9.02
CA LEU A 204 2.34 -6.24 -9.43
C LEU A 204 2.58 -7.75 -9.30
N ASN A 205 1.77 -8.45 -8.49
CA ASN A 205 1.78 -9.91 -8.40
C ASN A 205 0.76 -10.60 -9.33
N ASN A 206 0.19 -9.89 -10.32
CA ASN A 206 -0.81 -10.41 -11.26
C ASN A 206 -2.09 -10.94 -10.59
N GLN A 207 -2.50 -10.35 -9.47
CA GLN A 207 -3.71 -10.71 -8.71
C GLN A 207 -4.83 -9.68 -8.92
N GLU A 208 -5.24 -9.48 -10.18
CA GLU A 208 -6.13 -8.38 -10.59
C GLU A 208 -7.43 -8.30 -9.78
N ARG A 209 -8.07 -9.44 -9.50
CA ARG A 209 -9.33 -9.46 -8.75
C ARG A 209 -9.16 -8.89 -7.33
N LYS A 210 -8.07 -9.25 -6.65
CA LYS A 210 -7.76 -8.72 -5.32
C LYS A 210 -7.39 -7.24 -5.41
N ALA A 211 -6.52 -6.88 -6.36
CA ALA A 211 -6.15 -5.50 -6.63
C ALA A 211 -7.38 -4.60 -6.81
N ASN A 212 -8.29 -4.96 -7.73
CA ASN A 212 -9.49 -4.18 -8.04
C ASN A 212 -10.41 -4.02 -6.81
N LYS A 213 -10.53 -5.05 -5.96
CA LYS A 213 -11.26 -4.95 -4.69
C LYS A 213 -10.66 -3.86 -3.79
N HIS A 214 -9.34 -3.83 -3.66
CA HIS A 214 -8.65 -2.83 -2.85
C HIS A 214 -8.72 -1.42 -3.47
N ILE A 215 -8.60 -1.28 -4.80
CA ILE A 215 -8.76 -0.01 -5.51
C ILE A 215 -10.16 0.57 -5.28
N ARG A 216 -11.21 -0.26 -5.45
CA ARG A 216 -12.59 0.17 -5.20
C ARG A 216 -12.80 0.65 -3.77
N ASN A 217 -12.26 -0.07 -2.80
CA ASN A 217 -12.35 0.32 -1.39
C ASN A 217 -11.56 1.60 -1.11
N PHE A 218 -10.36 1.75 -1.67
CA PHE A 218 -9.56 2.97 -1.57
C PHE A 218 -10.33 4.19 -2.11
N ASN A 219 -10.89 4.10 -3.32
CA ASN A 219 -11.68 5.17 -3.91
C ASN A 219 -12.95 5.47 -3.12
N LYS A 220 -13.64 4.44 -2.62
CA LYS A 220 -14.81 4.59 -1.73
C LYS A 220 -14.44 5.39 -0.47
N PHE A 221 -13.33 5.06 0.19
CA PHE A 221 -12.93 5.76 1.41
C PHE A 221 -12.42 7.18 1.15
N LEU A 222 -11.69 7.39 0.06
CA LEU A 222 -11.36 8.75 -0.40
C LEU A 222 -12.61 9.59 -0.64
N TYR A 223 -13.62 9.01 -1.29
CA TYR A 223 -14.89 9.69 -1.55
C TYR A 223 -15.60 10.05 -0.24
N ILE A 224 -15.71 9.11 0.71
CA ILE A 224 -16.32 9.38 2.02
C ILE A 224 -15.57 10.52 2.74
N LEU A 225 -14.24 10.44 2.83
CA LEU A 225 -13.44 11.39 3.60
C LEU A 225 -13.38 12.77 2.95
N MET A 226 -13.25 12.84 1.62
CA MET A 226 -12.99 14.09 0.92
C MET A 226 -14.24 14.71 0.27
N VAL A 227 -15.20 13.91 -0.20
CA VAL A 227 -16.40 14.39 -0.91
C VAL A 227 -17.59 14.49 0.03
N ASP A 228 -17.92 13.40 0.72
CA ASP A 228 -19.11 13.38 1.58
C ASP A 228 -18.90 14.23 2.82
N ARG A 229 -17.72 14.11 3.44
CA ARG A 229 -17.35 14.76 4.71
C ARG A 229 -16.52 16.04 4.54
N ILE A 230 -16.62 16.71 3.39
CA ILE A 230 -16.08 18.06 3.24
C ILE A 230 -16.82 19.04 4.16
N ASN A 231 -16.06 19.91 4.82
CA ASN A 231 -16.57 20.96 5.67
C ASN A 231 -16.00 22.31 5.22
N VAL A 232 -16.81 23.35 5.24
CA VAL A 232 -16.38 24.69 4.83
C VAL A 232 -16.76 25.71 5.89
N GLY A 233 -15.75 26.40 6.43
CA GLY A 233 -15.92 27.60 7.21
C GLY A 233 -15.84 28.83 6.32
N VAL A 234 -16.70 29.81 6.56
CA VAL A 234 -16.65 31.12 5.87
C VAL A 234 -16.59 32.22 6.91
N ASN A 235 -15.51 33.00 6.88
CA ASN A 235 -15.37 34.19 7.71
C ASN A 235 -15.63 35.44 6.86
N ILE A 236 -16.67 36.19 7.20
CA ILE A 236 -17.05 37.45 6.54
C ILE A 236 -16.52 38.60 7.42
N GLY A 237 -15.40 39.18 7.01
CA GLY A 237 -14.76 40.31 7.69
C GLY A 237 -14.07 41.24 6.68
N GLU A 238 -13.17 42.10 7.16
CA GLU A 238 -12.39 42.99 6.28
C GLU A 238 -11.55 42.22 5.25
N ARG A 239 -11.12 41.00 5.62
CA ARG A 239 -10.48 40.04 4.73
C ARG A 239 -11.30 38.75 4.76
N PRO A 240 -12.24 38.56 3.82
CA PRO A 240 -13.08 37.38 3.84
C PRO A 240 -12.25 36.15 3.43
N ILE A 241 -12.40 35.08 4.21
CA ILE A 241 -11.62 33.85 4.09
C ILE A 241 -12.58 32.67 3.97
N ILE A 242 -12.23 31.74 3.08
CA ILE A 242 -12.84 30.42 2.97
C ILE A 242 -11.85 29.42 3.58
N GLU A 243 -12.34 28.59 4.48
CA GLU A 243 -11.58 27.50 5.09
C GLU A 243 -12.20 26.18 4.66
N VAL A 244 -11.48 25.38 3.88
CA VAL A 244 -11.91 24.04 3.48
C VAL A 244 -11.25 23.02 4.38
N ASN A 245 -12.01 22.08 4.93
CA ASN A 245 -11.54 21.03 5.82
C ASN A 245 -12.21 19.69 5.47
N PHE A 246 -11.65 18.59 6.00
CA PHE A 246 -12.21 17.26 5.82
C PHE A 246 -12.45 16.59 7.18
N ASN A 247 -13.70 16.26 7.46
CA ASN A 247 -14.08 15.62 8.70
C ASN A 247 -13.84 14.12 8.61
N TYR A 248 -13.03 13.56 9.52
CA TYR A 248 -12.85 12.11 9.60
C TYR A 248 -13.71 11.46 10.70
N ARG A 249 -14.33 12.25 11.60
CA ARG A 249 -15.32 11.78 12.58
C ARG A 249 -16.71 12.31 12.28
N ILE A 250 -17.71 11.43 12.45
CA ILE A 250 -19.12 11.82 12.53
C ILE A 250 -19.38 12.11 14.02
N GLN A 251 -19.32 13.37 14.45
CA GLN A 251 -19.89 13.75 15.73
C GLN A 251 -20.68 15.05 15.59
N ASP A 252 -21.96 14.96 15.90
CA ASP A 252 -22.93 16.05 15.81
C ASP A 252 -22.60 17.26 16.70
N ASN A 253 -21.68 17.11 17.68
CA ASN A 253 -21.43 18.14 18.69
C ASN A 253 -19.96 18.63 18.80
N ASN A 254 -18.99 18.01 18.10
CA ASN A 254 -17.60 18.50 18.09
C ASN A 254 -16.78 17.93 16.91
N PRO A 255 -16.90 18.50 15.69
CA PRO A 255 -16.15 18.00 14.54
C PRO A 255 -14.65 18.25 14.75
N ARG A 256 -13.91 17.22 15.13
CA ARG A 256 -12.46 17.22 14.95
C ARG A 256 -12.21 17.08 13.45
N SER A 257 -11.95 18.21 12.80
CA SER A 257 -11.50 18.25 11.41
C SER A 257 -10.00 18.03 11.35
N ASP A 258 -9.54 17.24 10.40
CA ASP A 258 -8.15 17.32 9.98
C ASP A 258 -8.04 18.43 8.93
N GLY A 259 -7.10 19.34 9.16
CA GLY A 259 -6.84 20.39 8.18
C GLY A 259 -6.31 19.82 6.87
N VAL A 260 -6.48 20.55 5.78
CA VAL A 260 -5.97 20.21 4.43
C VAL A 260 -4.49 19.80 4.47
N TYR A 261 -3.69 20.43 5.33
CA TYR A 261 -2.28 20.11 5.52
C TYR A 261 -2.00 18.64 5.85
N ASN A 262 -2.81 18.01 6.71
CA ASN A 262 -2.63 16.60 7.07
C ASN A 262 -2.91 15.68 5.87
N TYR A 263 -3.91 16.04 5.06
CA TYR A 263 -4.22 15.34 3.81
C TYR A 263 -3.12 15.55 2.76
N ILE A 264 -2.52 16.74 2.64
CA ILE A 264 -1.41 17.01 1.70
C ILE A 264 -0.26 16.06 1.99
N ASN A 265 0.23 16.06 3.22
CA ASN A 265 1.39 15.24 3.60
C ASN A 265 1.10 13.76 3.39
N PHE A 266 -0.08 13.31 3.78
CA PHE A 266 -0.47 11.92 3.62
C PHE A 266 -0.62 11.51 2.14
N ILE A 267 -1.28 12.32 1.30
CA ILE A 267 -1.38 12.02 -0.14
C ILE A 267 0.00 12.04 -0.80
N ILE A 268 0.94 12.88 -0.34
CA ILE A 268 2.34 12.85 -0.80
C ILE A 268 2.99 11.51 -0.47
N THR A 269 2.87 11.01 0.77
CA THR A 269 3.49 9.71 1.12
C THR A 269 2.91 8.55 0.30
N LEU A 270 1.60 8.57 0.01
CA LEU A 270 0.95 7.59 -0.86
C LEU A 270 1.42 7.70 -2.32
N TYR A 271 1.60 8.92 -2.83
CA TYR A 271 2.11 9.17 -4.17
C TYR A 271 3.57 8.70 -4.30
N ASP A 272 4.43 9.07 -3.36
CA ASP A 272 5.85 8.69 -3.33
C ASP A 272 6.00 7.16 -3.25
N PHE A 273 5.11 6.48 -2.51
CA PHE A 273 5.03 5.02 -2.51
C PHE A 273 4.78 4.49 -3.93
N CYS A 274 3.74 4.96 -4.63
CA CYS A 274 3.42 4.52 -5.98
C CYS A 274 4.58 4.78 -6.96
N GLU A 275 5.16 5.98 -6.90
CA GLU A 275 6.30 6.37 -7.76
C GLU A 275 7.52 5.48 -7.50
N SER A 276 7.83 5.18 -6.24
CA SER A 276 8.93 4.28 -5.92
C SER A 276 8.70 2.87 -6.48
N ARG A 277 7.47 2.33 -6.39
CA ARG A 277 7.17 0.99 -6.91
C ARG A 277 7.18 0.92 -8.43
N GLN A 278 6.78 1.99 -9.12
CA GLN A 278 6.94 2.10 -10.57
C GLN A 278 8.41 1.98 -10.99
N ARG A 279 9.35 2.53 -10.21
CA ARG A 279 10.80 2.41 -10.48
C ARG A 279 11.36 1.03 -10.21
N PHE A 280 10.67 0.20 -9.42
CA PHE A 280 11.13 -1.13 -9.04
C PHE A 280 10.74 -2.21 -10.06
N VAL A 281 9.82 -1.90 -10.97
CA VAL A 281 9.29 -2.83 -11.97
C VAL A 281 9.69 -2.41 -13.39
N ASN A 282 9.67 -3.36 -14.32
CA ASN A 282 9.87 -3.06 -15.74
C ASN A 282 8.62 -2.37 -16.30
N SER A 283 8.79 -1.48 -17.28
CA SER A 283 7.76 -0.52 -17.76
C SER A 283 6.46 -1.12 -18.32
N ILE A 284 6.39 -2.44 -18.53
CA ILE A 284 5.32 -3.10 -19.28
C ILE A 284 4.07 -3.37 -18.43
N ASP A 285 4.19 -3.44 -17.10
CA ASP A 285 3.06 -3.77 -16.19
C ASP A 285 2.43 -2.53 -15.51
N SER A 286 2.61 -1.33 -16.09
CA SER A 286 2.49 -0.07 -15.33
C SER A 286 1.14 0.67 -15.42
N ASP A 287 0.27 0.35 -16.38
CA ASP A 287 -0.86 1.25 -16.73
C ASP A 287 -1.81 1.52 -15.55
N LYS A 288 -2.26 0.47 -14.84
CA LYS A 288 -3.15 0.64 -13.67
C LYS A 288 -2.46 1.35 -12.50
N LEU A 289 -1.17 1.08 -12.29
CA LEU A 289 -0.38 1.77 -11.26
C LEU A 289 -0.19 3.25 -11.61
N GLU A 290 0.00 3.55 -12.89
CA GLU A 290 0.07 4.91 -13.42
C GLU A 290 -1.26 5.65 -13.25
N GLU A 291 -2.40 4.99 -13.47
CA GLU A 291 -3.71 5.57 -13.20
C GLU A 291 -3.91 5.94 -11.73
N ILE A 292 -3.53 5.04 -10.81
CA ILE A 292 -3.57 5.32 -9.36
C ILE A 292 -2.65 6.51 -9.02
N ALA A 293 -1.43 6.52 -9.53
CA ALA A 293 -0.49 7.62 -9.33
C ALA A 293 -1.01 8.95 -9.90
N LYS A 294 -1.70 8.93 -11.05
CA LYS A 294 -2.36 10.09 -11.66
C LYS A 294 -3.46 10.65 -10.75
N VAL A 295 -4.28 9.80 -10.12
CA VAL A 295 -5.31 10.22 -9.15
C VAL A 295 -4.65 10.91 -7.95
N LEU A 296 -3.64 10.29 -7.35
CA LEU A 296 -2.91 10.88 -6.21
C LEU A 296 -2.23 12.20 -6.57
N LYS A 297 -1.65 12.31 -7.77
CA LYS A 297 -1.06 13.56 -8.28
C LYS A 297 -2.12 14.67 -8.44
N LYS A 298 -3.29 14.34 -8.98
CA LYS A 298 -4.42 15.29 -9.09
C LYS A 298 -4.91 15.73 -7.71
N LEU A 299 -5.04 14.81 -6.75
CA LEU A 299 -5.41 15.13 -5.36
C LEU A 299 -4.37 16.04 -4.70
N LYS A 300 -3.07 15.76 -4.88
CA LYS A 300 -1.98 16.62 -4.40
C LYS A 300 -2.10 18.05 -4.95
N LEU A 301 -2.32 18.19 -6.25
CA LEU A 301 -2.50 19.50 -6.90
C LEU A 301 -3.75 20.22 -6.37
N TYR A 302 -4.86 19.51 -6.22
CA TYR A 302 -6.09 20.04 -5.64
C TYR A 302 -5.87 20.54 -4.21
N LEU A 303 -5.29 19.73 -3.33
CA LEU A 303 -5.07 20.10 -1.93
C LEU A 303 -4.09 21.27 -1.79
N ASN A 304 -3.00 21.28 -2.56
CA ASN A 304 -2.04 22.39 -2.57
C ASN A 304 -2.71 23.71 -3.01
N SER A 305 -3.68 23.65 -3.93
CA SER A 305 -4.41 24.85 -4.37
C SER A 305 -5.28 25.48 -3.27
N LEU A 306 -5.63 24.71 -2.23
CA LEU A 306 -6.43 25.18 -1.09
C LEU A 306 -5.57 25.67 0.08
N ASN A 307 -4.25 25.47 0.04
CA ASN A 307 -3.34 25.74 1.15
C ASN A 307 -2.48 27.00 0.91
N VAL A 308 -3.08 28.08 0.38
CA VAL A 308 -2.38 29.32 0.04
C VAL A 308 -1.87 30.03 1.29
N ASP A 309 -2.70 30.12 2.34
CA ASP A 309 -2.36 30.79 3.60
C ASP A 309 -2.06 29.78 4.75
N GLY A 310 -1.92 28.49 4.42
CA GLY A 310 -1.80 27.41 5.40
C GLY A 310 -3.14 26.96 5.97
N HIS A 311 -3.19 25.70 6.44
CA HIS A 311 -4.37 25.09 7.09
C HIS A 311 -5.67 25.11 6.27
N GLY A 312 -5.58 25.07 4.93
CA GLY A 312 -6.79 25.06 4.08
C GLY A 312 -7.52 26.40 3.98
N LYS A 313 -6.87 27.50 4.36
CA LYS A 313 -7.41 28.86 4.28
C LYS A 313 -7.01 29.52 2.97
N ILE A 314 -7.99 30.18 2.35
CA ILE A 314 -7.82 30.92 1.11
C ILE A 314 -8.67 32.19 1.13
N GLY A 315 -8.07 33.31 0.74
CA GLY A 315 -8.80 34.56 0.52
C GLY A 315 -9.86 34.40 -0.58
N VAL A 316 -11.02 35.04 -0.42
CA VAL A 316 -12.13 34.90 -1.39
C VAL A 316 -11.74 35.29 -2.82
N GLU A 317 -10.92 36.33 -3.00
CA GLU A 317 -10.47 36.74 -4.34
C GLU A 317 -9.57 35.69 -4.98
N ASP A 318 -8.68 35.06 -4.20
CA ASP A 318 -7.83 33.96 -4.66
C ASP A 318 -8.65 32.71 -4.96
N TYR A 319 -9.66 32.42 -4.14
CA TYR A 319 -10.61 31.33 -4.38
C TYR A 319 -11.39 31.54 -5.68
N ILE A 320 -11.91 32.75 -5.91
CA ILE A 320 -12.62 33.09 -7.15
C ILE A 320 -11.68 32.96 -8.35
N LYS A 321 -10.43 33.41 -8.24
CA LYS A 321 -9.43 33.26 -9.30
C LYS A 321 -9.16 31.79 -9.60
N LEU A 322 -9.02 30.98 -8.56
CA LEU A 322 -8.73 29.54 -8.66
C LEU A 322 -9.91 28.74 -9.21
N ARG A 323 -11.15 29.13 -8.89
CA ARG A 323 -12.39 28.40 -9.24
C ARG A 323 -13.26 29.12 -10.27
N ARG A 324 -12.69 30.08 -11.01
CA ARG A 324 -13.41 30.94 -11.96
C ARG A 324 -14.36 30.16 -12.87
N ASP A 325 -13.89 29.09 -13.49
CA ASP A 325 -14.65 28.31 -14.46
C ASP A 325 -15.67 27.33 -13.83
N LYS A 326 -15.61 27.18 -12.50
CA LYS A 326 -16.50 26.30 -11.72
C LYS A 326 -17.58 27.08 -10.98
N ILE A 327 -17.46 28.41 -10.88
CA ILE A 327 -18.45 29.30 -10.25
C ILE A 327 -19.47 29.74 -11.32
N PRO A 328 -20.77 29.36 -11.21
CA PRO A 328 -21.77 29.66 -12.25
C PRO A 328 -22.03 31.16 -12.46
N ASP A 329 -21.97 31.95 -11.38
CA ASP A 329 -22.14 33.42 -11.42
C ASP A 329 -21.21 34.09 -10.41
N ILE A 330 -20.08 34.58 -10.91
CA ILE A 330 -19.03 35.23 -10.11
C ILE A 330 -19.53 36.51 -9.45
N LYS A 331 -20.38 37.31 -10.16
CA LYS A 331 -20.89 38.57 -9.61
C LYS A 331 -21.79 38.29 -8.42
N LYS A 332 -22.70 37.33 -8.54
CA LYS A 332 -23.57 36.88 -7.45
C LYS A 332 -22.78 36.26 -6.31
N PHE A 333 -21.77 35.45 -6.60
CA PHE A 333 -20.88 34.86 -5.59
C PHE A 333 -20.16 35.96 -4.80
N LYS A 334 -19.47 36.89 -5.48
CA LYS A 334 -18.73 38.00 -4.87
C LYS A 334 -19.63 38.92 -4.04
N ASN A 335 -20.82 39.24 -4.52
CA ASN A 335 -21.75 40.11 -3.80
C ASN A 335 -22.20 39.52 -2.45
N LYS A 336 -22.24 38.20 -2.30
CA LYS A 336 -22.58 37.57 -1.02
C LYS A 336 -21.54 37.78 0.08
N PHE A 337 -20.28 38.08 -0.26
CA PHE A 337 -19.21 38.38 0.69
C PHE A 337 -19.08 39.86 1.06
N LYS A 338 -19.80 40.76 0.37
CA LYS A 338 -19.70 42.22 0.58
C LYS A 338 -20.56 42.77 1.72
N PHE A 339 -21.54 41.99 2.20
CA PHE A 339 -22.45 42.46 3.25
C PHE A 339 -21.83 42.24 4.63
N LYS A 340 -21.59 43.32 5.37
CA LYS A 340 -21.03 43.33 6.74
C LYS A 340 -21.95 42.73 7.83
N ASP A 341 -22.97 41.97 7.44
CA ASP A 341 -23.91 41.36 8.38
C ASP A 341 -23.62 39.84 8.46
N PRO A 342 -22.87 39.39 9.49
CA PRO A 342 -22.47 38.01 9.69
C PRO A 342 -23.60 37.15 10.29
N SER A 343 -24.85 37.33 9.85
CA SER A 343 -25.93 36.40 10.20
C SER A 343 -25.53 34.96 9.83
N SER A 344 -25.72 34.02 10.76
CA SER A 344 -25.36 32.59 10.60
C SER A 344 -25.93 31.96 9.33
N HIS A 345 -27.14 32.37 8.96
CA HIS A 345 -27.82 31.86 7.76
C HIS A 345 -27.10 32.22 6.44
N ARG A 346 -26.39 33.35 6.38
CA ARG A 346 -25.65 33.77 5.17
C ARG A 346 -24.31 33.04 5.03
N THR A 347 -23.59 32.85 6.14
CA THR A 347 -22.34 32.08 6.15
C THR A 347 -22.60 30.62 5.79
N GLU A 348 -23.70 30.03 6.31
CA GLU A 348 -24.17 28.69 5.91
C GLU A 348 -24.43 28.59 4.41
N LYS A 349 -25.18 29.54 3.84
CA LYS A 349 -25.49 29.53 2.40
C LYS A 349 -24.25 29.68 1.52
N LEU A 350 -23.26 30.45 1.96
CA LEU A 350 -21.97 30.57 1.27
C LEU A 350 -21.15 29.29 1.38
N ALA A 351 -21.07 28.70 2.58
CA ALA A 351 -20.42 27.43 2.80
C ALA A 351 -21.03 26.33 1.92
N SER A 352 -22.37 26.23 1.82
CA SER A 352 -23.04 25.26 0.94
C SER A 352 -22.64 25.41 -0.53
N MET A 353 -22.53 26.65 -1.03
CA MET A 353 -22.09 26.88 -2.41
C MET A 353 -20.64 26.43 -2.65
N VAL A 354 -19.73 26.73 -1.72
CA VAL A 354 -18.34 26.29 -1.82
C VAL A 354 -18.27 24.76 -1.75
N ILE A 355 -19.03 24.13 -0.84
CA ILE A 355 -19.14 22.67 -0.73
C ILE A 355 -19.56 22.06 -2.07
N GLU A 356 -20.57 22.61 -2.74
CA GLU A 356 -21.02 22.12 -4.06
C GLU A 356 -19.93 22.21 -5.13
N ILE A 357 -19.20 23.34 -5.18
CA ILE A 357 -18.08 23.55 -6.12
C ILE A 357 -16.97 22.53 -5.86
N GLU A 358 -16.50 22.42 -4.62
CA GLU A 358 -15.39 21.53 -4.27
C GLU A 358 -15.78 20.06 -4.44
N ARG A 359 -17.02 19.66 -4.09
CA ARG A 359 -17.53 18.31 -4.36
C ARG A 359 -17.50 17.97 -5.85
N LYS A 360 -17.89 18.91 -6.72
CA LYS A 360 -17.85 18.69 -8.16
C LYS A 360 -16.42 18.41 -8.65
N ILE A 361 -15.45 19.19 -8.17
CA ILE A 361 -14.03 19.02 -8.52
C ILE A 361 -13.50 17.67 -8.00
N LEU A 362 -13.77 17.34 -6.74
CA LEU A 362 -13.30 16.08 -6.16
C LEU A 362 -13.92 14.85 -6.83
N LYS A 363 -15.19 14.92 -7.27
CA LYS A 363 -15.84 13.85 -8.05
C LYS A 363 -15.21 13.64 -9.43
N GLU A 364 -14.66 14.70 -10.04
CA GLU A 364 -13.90 14.58 -11.30
C GLU A 364 -12.53 13.90 -11.08
N ILE A 365 -11.97 13.98 -9.88
CA ILE A 365 -10.67 13.38 -9.51
C ILE A 365 -10.84 11.93 -9.01
N ILE A 366 -11.76 11.73 -8.06
CA ILE A 366 -12.04 10.45 -7.41
C ILE A 366 -13.16 9.76 -8.18
N LYS A 367 -12.80 8.83 -9.06
CA LYS A 367 -13.77 7.97 -9.73
C LYS A 367 -14.27 6.90 -8.77
N VAL A 368 -15.55 6.96 -8.42
CA VAL A 368 -16.24 5.86 -7.74
C VAL A 368 -17.12 5.19 -8.80
N GLU A 369 -16.73 3.97 -9.18
CA GLU A 369 -17.54 3.07 -10.00
C GLU A 369 -18.34 2.10 -9.12
#